data_AF-A0A2S7PUY8-F1
#
_entry.id   AF-A0A2S7PUY8-F1
#
_cell.length_a   1.000
_cell.length_b   1.000
_cell.length_c   1.000
_cell.angle_alpha   90.00
_cell.angle_beta   90.00
_cell.angle_gamma   90.00
#
_symmetry.space_group_name_H-M   'P 1'
#
loop_
_entity.id
_entity.type
_entity.pdbx_description
1 polymer ?
#
loop_
_entity_poly.entity_id
_entity_poly.type
_entity_poly.pdbx_seq_one_letter_code
_entity_poly.pdbx_strand_id
1 'polypeptide(L)'
;MQLRRKPSSSVNSFYTKLQHPSSTSIPPYTVTMSLPSNVHVSTHPCLQAKLSQLRSSTTNARETKALVHEIALIVGIEATAAGLTVSSGPTAKTSLNYEYTTASINPTSISIVPILRSGLGMLEAIQTILPSPYPIHHLGLFREPTTLEPVEYYNNLPYHRPAANTPSNAPNSSASELAILLDPVIATGGTCAAAIQTLKEWGVKRVIVISVLGALPGLQKAAGEWPEGTEIWCAGVDEDINEKGMIKPGLGDVGDRLFLTIGK
;
A
#
# COMPACT_ATOMS: atom_id res chain seq x y z
N MET A 1 31.06 -55.72 -33.41
CA MET A 1 31.10 -56.54 -32.18
C MET A 1 30.24 -55.85 -31.13
N GLN A 2 28.98 -56.28 -31.00
CA GLN A 2 28.07 -55.83 -29.94
C GLN A 2 28.54 -56.38 -28.59
N LEU A 3 28.28 -55.67 -27.49
CA LEU A 3 27.85 -56.27 -26.23
C LEU A 3 27.20 -55.23 -25.33
N ARG A 4 25.87 -55.36 -25.20
CA ARG A 4 25.04 -54.81 -24.11
C ARG A 4 25.32 -55.59 -22.82
N ARG A 5 25.17 -54.91 -21.67
CA ARG A 5 24.41 -55.41 -20.49
C ARG A 5 24.16 -54.26 -19.49
N LYS A 6 22.88 -54.05 -19.15
CA LYS A 6 22.38 -53.33 -17.95
C LYS A 6 22.22 -54.36 -16.79
N PRO A 7 21.56 -54.04 -15.65
CA PRO A 7 22.04 -53.30 -14.47
C PRO A 7 21.89 -54.14 -13.16
N SER A 8 22.33 -53.67 -11.99
CA SER A 8 21.91 -54.26 -10.70
C SER A 8 21.66 -53.22 -9.61
N SER A 9 20.68 -53.57 -8.78
CA SER A 9 19.96 -52.84 -7.75
C SER A 9 20.51 -53.01 -6.32
N SER A 10 20.44 -51.95 -5.52
CA SER A 10 20.20 -51.91 -4.06
C SER A 10 20.25 -50.44 -3.65
N VAL A 11 19.22 -49.72 -3.20
CA VAL A 11 18.21 -49.89 -2.14
C VAL A 11 18.80 -49.98 -0.73
N ASN A 12 18.63 -48.84 -0.02
CA ASN A 12 18.32 -48.64 1.38
C ASN A 12 19.38 -48.16 2.40
N SER A 13 18.94 -47.09 3.08
CA SER A 13 18.92 -46.90 4.54
C SER A 13 20.14 -46.23 5.17
N PHE A 14 20.11 -44.91 5.30
CA PHE A 14 20.63 -44.21 6.50
C PHE A 14 19.99 -42.82 6.63
N TYR A 15 18.81 -42.75 7.25
CA TYR A 15 18.41 -41.57 8.03
C TYR A 15 17.65 -42.05 9.26
N THR A 16 18.42 -42.14 10.35
CA THR A 16 17.98 -42.57 11.68
C THR A 16 17.19 -41.44 12.34
N LYS A 17 16.07 -41.83 12.94
CA LYS A 17 15.23 -41.03 13.84
C LYS A 17 16.04 -40.44 15.00
N LEU A 18 15.76 -39.18 15.34
CA LEU A 18 15.96 -38.62 16.67
C LEU A 18 14.66 -37.89 17.07
N GLN A 19 13.87 -38.52 17.94
CA GLN A 19 12.89 -37.88 18.84
C GLN A 19 13.63 -37.67 20.17
N HIS A 20 13.61 -36.53 20.87
CA HIS A 20 12.57 -35.86 21.69
C HIS A 20 13.28 -34.65 22.38
N PRO A 21 12.63 -33.71 23.14
CA PRO A 21 11.35 -33.81 23.85
C PRO A 21 10.40 -32.59 23.68
N SER A 22 9.19 -32.80 24.18
CA SER A 22 8.07 -31.88 24.34
C SER A 22 8.45 -30.51 24.92
N SER A 23 8.21 -29.45 24.15
CA SER A 23 7.98 -28.10 24.68
C SER A 23 6.53 -27.70 24.42
N THR A 24 5.96 -27.07 25.43
CA THR A 24 4.58 -26.62 25.58
C THR A 24 4.04 -25.94 24.32
N SER A 25 3.09 -26.60 23.65
CA SER A 25 2.30 -26.01 22.57
C SER A 25 1.46 -24.86 23.12
N ILE A 26 1.85 -23.63 22.78
CA ILE A 26 0.96 -22.47 22.82
C ILE A 26 -0.24 -22.81 21.92
N PRO A 27 -1.50 -22.68 22.38
CA PRO A 27 -2.64 -22.98 21.52
C PRO A 27 -2.61 -22.02 20.33
N PRO A 28 -2.83 -22.48 19.08
CA PRO A 28 -3.00 -21.58 17.96
C PRO A 28 -4.40 -20.96 18.11
N TYR A 29 -4.51 -19.87 18.86
CA TYR A 29 -5.59 -18.90 18.65
C TYR A 29 -5.25 -18.12 17.39
N THR A 30 -5.19 -18.81 16.26
CA THR A 30 -5.16 -18.17 14.96
C THR A 30 -6.62 -17.94 14.60
N VAL A 31 -7.18 -16.84 15.11
CA VAL A 31 -8.28 -16.22 14.38
C VAL A 31 -7.67 -15.90 13.03
N THR A 32 -7.98 -16.71 12.02
CA THR A 32 -7.58 -16.41 10.65
C THR A 32 -8.30 -15.11 10.30
N MET A 33 -7.59 -13.99 10.40
CA MET A 33 -8.11 -12.70 10.02
C MET A 33 -8.49 -12.77 8.54
N SER A 34 -9.78 -12.88 8.24
CA SER A 34 -10.25 -12.89 6.86
C SER A 34 -10.24 -11.45 6.35
N LEU A 35 -9.14 -11.08 5.69
CA LEU A 35 -9.04 -9.81 4.98
C LEU A 35 -9.91 -9.85 3.71
N PRO A 36 -10.47 -8.70 3.28
CA PRO A 36 -11.09 -8.57 1.96
C PRO A 36 -10.12 -8.97 0.85
N SER A 37 -10.64 -9.50 -0.27
CA SER A 37 -9.81 -10.04 -1.36
C SER A 37 -8.95 -8.99 -2.08
N ASN A 38 -9.32 -7.72 -1.98
CA ASN A 38 -8.61 -6.56 -2.52
C ASN A 38 -7.70 -5.88 -1.48
N VAL A 39 -7.37 -6.59 -0.38
CA VAL A 39 -6.39 -6.16 0.61
C VAL A 39 -5.21 -7.13 0.61
N HIS A 40 -4.02 -6.58 0.35
CA HIS A 40 -2.77 -7.31 0.25
C HIS A 40 -1.82 -6.87 1.36
N VAL A 41 -1.19 -7.83 2.02
CA VAL A 41 -0.24 -7.57 3.12
C VAL A 41 1.13 -8.07 2.69
N SER A 42 2.13 -7.19 2.77
CA SER A 42 3.50 -7.54 2.42
C SER A 42 4.06 -8.61 3.35
N THR A 43 4.65 -9.66 2.78
CA THR A 43 5.39 -10.67 3.52
C THR A 43 6.91 -10.45 3.45
N HIS A 44 7.37 -9.30 2.96
CA HIS A 44 8.79 -9.03 2.75
C HIS A 44 9.55 -8.96 4.10
N PRO A 45 10.58 -9.80 4.35
CA PRO A 45 11.20 -9.92 5.67
C PRO A 45 11.86 -8.62 6.16
N CYS A 46 12.53 -7.87 5.27
CA CYS A 46 13.12 -6.59 5.67
C CYS A 46 12.07 -5.53 6.01
N LEU A 47 10.89 -5.60 5.38
CA LEU A 47 9.80 -4.68 5.68
C LEU A 47 9.22 -5.00 7.06
N GLN A 48 9.04 -6.29 7.39
CA GLN A 48 8.56 -6.70 8.71
C GLN A 48 9.53 -6.26 9.83
N ALA A 49 10.84 -6.38 9.62
CA ALA A 49 11.85 -5.88 10.55
C ALA A 49 11.79 -4.35 10.71
N LYS A 50 11.66 -3.60 9.60
CA LYS A 50 11.53 -2.13 9.61
C LYS A 50 10.23 -1.68 10.28
N LEU A 51 9.11 -2.38 10.05
CA LEU A 51 7.85 -2.13 10.73
C LEU A 51 7.99 -2.32 12.24
N SER A 52 8.68 -3.40 12.68
CA SER A 52 8.99 -3.60 14.09
C SER A 52 9.83 -2.47 14.68
N GLN A 53 10.82 -1.96 13.95
CA GLN A 53 11.61 -0.79 14.37
C GLN A 53 10.72 0.45 14.49
N LEU A 54 9.84 0.69 13.52
CA LEU A 54 8.91 1.81 13.50
C LEU A 54 7.94 1.76 14.69
N ARG A 55 7.56 0.59 15.20
CA ARG A 55 6.70 0.48 16.39
C ARG A 55 7.36 0.96 17.68
N SER A 56 8.69 1.01 17.75
CA SER A 56 9.38 1.40 18.97
C SER A 56 9.05 2.83 19.39
N SER A 57 8.71 3.02 20.66
CA SER A 57 8.46 4.35 21.25
C SER A 57 9.71 5.21 21.34
N THR A 58 10.90 4.62 21.22
CA THR A 58 12.20 5.32 21.26
C THR A 58 12.66 5.82 19.90
N THR A 59 11.99 5.41 18.80
CA THR A 59 12.33 5.84 17.45
C THR A 59 12.01 7.32 17.27
N ASN A 60 13.05 8.11 16.98
CA ASN A 60 12.92 9.56 16.85
C ASN A 60 12.31 9.96 15.50
N ALA A 61 12.02 11.26 15.31
CA ALA A 61 11.37 11.73 14.07
C ALA A 61 12.20 11.52 12.80
N ARG A 62 13.54 11.59 12.89
CA ARG A 62 14.43 11.32 11.75
C ARG A 62 14.33 9.86 11.32
N GLU A 63 14.42 8.95 12.27
CA GLU A 63 14.28 7.51 12.03
C GLU A 63 12.87 7.14 11.58
N THR A 64 11.84 7.76 12.17
CA THR A 64 10.44 7.59 11.75
C THR A 64 10.28 7.97 10.28
N LYS A 65 10.81 9.12 9.85
CA LYS A 65 10.78 9.55 8.45
C LYS A 65 11.48 8.55 7.53
N ALA A 66 12.67 8.07 7.91
CA ALA A 66 13.41 7.09 7.13
C ALA A 66 12.63 5.77 7.01
N LEU A 67 12.12 5.25 8.11
CA LEU A 67 11.38 3.97 8.14
C LEU A 67 10.07 4.05 7.36
N VAL A 68 9.30 5.14 7.49
CA VAL A 68 8.07 5.34 6.70
C VAL A 68 8.39 5.37 5.20
N HIS A 69 9.46 6.07 4.80
CA HIS A 69 9.90 6.09 3.41
C HIS A 69 10.29 4.69 2.91
N GLU A 70 11.16 3.97 3.65
CA GLU A 70 11.66 2.66 3.25
C GLU A 70 10.55 1.60 3.20
N ILE A 71 9.61 1.63 4.15
CA ILE A 71 8.46 0.72 4.14
C ILE A 71 7.55 1.05 2.95
N ALA A 72 7.23 2.32 2.73
CA ALA A 72 6.41 2.75 1.59
C ALA A 72 7.06 2.39 0.25
N LEU A 73 8.39 2.43 0.16
CA LEU A 73 9.12 2.01 -1.04
C LEU A 73 8.89 0.52 -1.33
N ILE A 74 9.03 -0.36 -0.33
CA ILE A 74 8.86 -1.80 -0.52
C ILE A 74 7.39 -2.12 -0.87
N VAL A 75 6.42 -1.60 -0.11
CA VAL A 75 4.98 -1.83 -0.40
C VAL A 75 4.62 -1.24 -1.77
N GLY A 76 5.15 -0.07 -2.12
CA GLY A 76 4.93 0.55 -3.42
C GLY A 76 5.48 -0.27 -4.58
N ILE A 77 6.64 -0.93 -4.42
CA ILE A 77 7.18 -1.85 -5.44
C ILE A 77 6.24 -3.03 -5.63
N GLU A 78 5.76 -3.65 -4.54
CA GLU A 78 4.82 -4.77 -4.61
C GLU A 78 3.49 -4.34 -5.28
N ALA A 79 2.94 -3.20 -4.85
CA ALA A 79 1.69 -2.65 -5.37
C ALA A 79 1.79 -2.28 -6.86
N THR A 80 2.89 -1.68 -7.29
CA THR A 80 3.11 -1.31 -8.69
C THR A 80 3.44 -2.51 -9.57
N ALA A 81 4.12 -3.53 -9.04
CA ALA A 81 4.38 -4.78 -9.75
C ALA A 81 3.08 -5.56 -10.03
N ALA A 82 2.13 -5.56 -9.10
CA ALA A 82 0.81 -6.17 -9.31
C ALA A 82 -0.14 -5.28 -10.12
N GLY A 83 -0.07 -3.96 -9.91
CA GLY A 83 -1.03 -3.00 -10.43
C GLY A 83 -0.71 -2.43 -11.81
N LEU A 84 0.52 -2.50 -12.30
CA LEU A 84 0.93 -1.91 -13.58
C LEU A 84 1.34 -2.98 -14.59
N THR A 85 1.14 -2.69 -15.87
CA THR A 85 1.59 -3.55 -16.97
C THR A 85 2.57 -2.83 -17.88
N VAL A 86 3.42 -3.56 -18.58
CA VAL A 86 4.30 -2.99 -19.60
C VAL A 86 3.56 -2.91 -20.95
N SER A 87 3.74 -1.80 -21.66
CA SER A 87 3.28 -1.60 -23.02
C SER A 87 4.46 -1.25 -23.95
N SER A 88 4.43 -1.80 -25.17
CA SER A 88 5.45 -1.53 -26.19
C SER A 88 5.27 -0.12 -26.75
N GLY A 89 6.36 0.64 -26.77
CA GLY A 89 6.44 1.97 -27.37
C GLY A 89 7.06 1.95 -28.77
N PRO A 90 7.39 3.13 -29.33
CA PRO A 90 8.03 3.24 -30.65
C PRO A 90 9.44 2.63 -30.65
N THR A 91 9.94 2.31 -31.85
CA THR A 91 11.33 1.90 -32.05
C THR A 91 12.28 3.07 -31.74
N ALA A 92 13.34 2.77 -30.99
CA ALA A 92 14.43 3.69 -30.70
C ALA A 92 15.77 3.03 -31.02
N LYS A 93 16.87 3.77 -30.90
CA LYS A 93 18.22 3.27 -31.10
C LYS A 93 19.01 3.34 -29.80
N THR A 94 19.81 2.30 -29.54
CA THR A 94 20.80 2.29 -28.46
C THR A 94 21.98 3.21 -28.82
N SER A 95 22.84 3.53 -27.85
CA SER A 95 24.10 4.25 -28.10
C SER A 95 25.06 3.49 -29.04
N LEU A 96 24.79 2.22 -29.31
CA LEU A 96 25.50 1.38 -30.29
C LEU A 96 24.82 1.36 -31.67
N ASN A 97 23.81 2.21 -31.89
CA ASN A 97 22.99 2.32 -33.11
C ASN A 97 22.14 1.08 -33.46
N TYR A 98 21.99 0.11 -32.55
CA TYR A 98 21.04 -0.99 -32.71
C TYR A 98 19.62 -0.55 -32.37
N GLU A 99 18.65 -0.94 -33.21
CA GLU A 99 17.23 -0.69 -32.99
C GLU A 99 16.66 -1.59 -31.89
N TYR A 100 15.78 -1.04 -31.07
CA TYR A 100 15.02 -1.78 -30.06
C TYR A 100 13.64 -1.15 -29.88
N THR A 101 12.69 -1.92 -29.37
CA THR A 101 11.35 -1.42 -29.01
C THR A 101 11.39 -0.86 -27.60
N THR A 102 10.96 0.40 -27.43
CA THR A 102 10.88 1.01 -26.09
C THR A 102 9.76 0.37 -25.26
N ALA A 103 9.83 0.52 -23.94
CA ALA A 103 8.82 0.04 -23.01
C ALA A 103 8.32 1.21 -22.15
N SER A 104 7.01 1.23 -21.89
CA SER A 104 6.39 2.20 -20.97
C SER A 104 5.36 1.50 -20.08
N ILE A 105 5.02 2.10 -18.95
CA ILE A 105 4.00 1.56 -18.05
C ILE A 105 2.59 1.92 -18.53
N ASN A 106 1.64 1.03 -18.28
CA ASN A 106 0.21 1.24 -18.51
C ASN A 106 -0.54 1.06 -17.18
N PRO A 107 -1.44 2.00 -16.81
CA PRO A 107 -1.80 3.23 -17.52
C PRO A 107 -0.69 4.29 -17.45
N THR A 108 -0.66 5.16 -18.46
CA THR A 108 0.28 6.30 -18.49
C THR A 108 -0.27 7.52 -17.75
N SER A 109 -1.57 7.57 -17.46
CA SER A 109 -2.21 8.65 -16.70
C SER A 109 -2.37 8.24 -15.23
N ILE A 110 -1.44 8.69 -14.39
CA ILE A 110 -1.38 8.40 -12.95
C ILE A 110 -1.35 9.71 -12.16
N SER A 111 -2.10 9.75 -11.05
CA SER A 111 -2.01 10.80 -10.03
C SER A 111 -1.57 10.22 -8.68
N ILE A 112 -0.65 10.88 -7.98
CA ILE A 112 -0.25 10.51 -6.62
C ILE A 112 -1.02 11.40 -5.64
N VAL A 113 -1.68 10.77 -4.67
CA VAL A 113 -2.62 11.46 -3.77
C VAL A 113 -2.25 11.23 -2.31
N PRO A 114 -1.37 12.05 -1.71
CA PRO A 114 -1.11 11.95 -0.27
C PRO A 114 -2.26 12.54 0.55
N ILE A 115 -2.73 11.78 1.55
CA ILE A 115 -3.61 12.30 2.59
C ILE A 115 -2.78 13.14 3.57
N LEU A 116 -3.10 14.42 3.68
CA LEU A 116 -2.41 15.32 4.58
C LEU A 116 -2.77 15.01 6.05
N ARG A 117 -1.82 15.08 6.97
CA ARG A 117 -0.41 15.47 6.77
C ARG A 117 0.51 14.28 6.53
N SER A 118 0.22 13.14 7.14
CA SER A 118 1.15 12.01 7.27
C SER A 118 1.49 11.32 5.94
N GLY A 119 0.59 11.33 4.96
CA GLY A 119 0.82 10.78 3.61
C GLY A 119 2.01 11.41 2.88
N LEU A 120 2.41 12.64 3.24
CA LEU A 120 3.61 13.29 2.70
C LEU A 120 4.90 12.51 3.03
N GLY A 121 4.92 11.73 4.11
CA GLY A 121 6.07 10.88 4.47
C GLY A 121 6.36 9.75 3.47
N MET A 122 5.39 9.42 2.62
CA MET A 122 5.48 8.31 1.65
C MET A 122 5.73 8.80 0.21
N LEU A 123 5.54 10.10 -0.05
CA LEU A 123 5.48 10.65 -1.40
C LEU A 123 6.76 10.40 -2.20
N GLU A 124 7.92 10.69 -1.61
CA GLU A 124 9.23 10.54 -2.27
C GLU A 124 9.53 9.08 -2.64
N ALA A 125 9.08 8.12 -1.81
CA ALA A 125 9.26 6.70 -2.08
C ALA A 125 8.51 6.28 -3.36
N ILE A 126 7.26 6.75 -3.52
CA ILE A 126 6.45 6.44 -4.70
C ILE A 126 6.98 7.13 -5.96
N GLN A 127 7.43 8.38 -5.83
CA GLN A 127 8.08 9.09 -6.95
C GLN A 127 9.36 8.40 -7.41
N THR A 128 10.11 7.77 -6.48
CA THR A 128 11.34 7.03 -6.80
C THR A 128 11.07 5.78 -7.64
N ILE A 129 9.90 5.14 -7.48
CA ILE A 129 9.52 3.92 -8.21
C ILE A 129 9.10 4.24 -9.64
N LEU A 130 8.37 5.34 -9.83
CA LEU A 130 7.71 5.65 -11.09
C LEU A 130 8.72 6.16 -12.15
N PRO A 131 8.59 5.75 -13.43
CA PRO A 131 9.59 6.04 -14.46
C PRO A 131 9.53 7.49 -15.00
N SER A 132 8.59 8.30 -14.52
CA SER A 132 8.33 9.66 -15.01
C SER A 132 7.73 10.51 -13.90
N PRO A 133 7.81 11.85 -13.98
CA PRO A 133 7.10 12.71 -13.04
C PRO A 133 5.59 12.62 -13.28
N TYR A 134 4.84 12.44 -12.19
CA TYR A 134 3.37 12.38 -12.20
C TYR A 134 2.78 13.52 -11.34
N PRO A 135 1.57 14.02 -11.68
CA PRO A 135 0.87 15.00 -10.87
C PRO A 135 0.66 14.54 -9.42
N ILE A 136 0.76 15.49 -8.49
CA ILE A 136 0.51 15.28 -7.06
C ILE A 136 -0.69 16.11 -6.65
N HIS A 137 -1.75 15.45 -6.18
CA HIS A 137 -2.95 16.10 -5.68
C HIS A 137 -3.09 15.79 -4.19
N HIS A 138 -3.16 16.82 -3.34
CA HIS A 138 -3.25 16.63 -1.91
C HIS A 138 -4.72 16.64 -1.48
N LEU A 139 -5.08 15.69 -0.63
CA LEU A 139 -6.34 15.69 0.09
C LEU A 139 -6.06 15.95 1.58
N GLY A 140 -6.67 16.98 2.13
CA GLY A 140 -6.63 17.27 3.56
C GLY A 140 -7.88 16.75 4.22
N LEU A 141 -7.73 15.67 4.99
CA LEU A 141 -8.78 15.12 5.82
C LEU A 141 -8.27 15.01 7.26
N PHE A 142 -9.06 15.42 8.24
CA PHE A 142 -8.80 15.09 9.63
C PHE A 142 -9.97 14.30 10.19
N ARG A 143 -9.69 13.52 11.23
CA ARG A 143 -10.72 12.78 11.95
C ARG A 143 -11.29 13.66 13.06
N GLU A 144 -12.59 13.92 13.04
CA GLU A 144 -13.21 14.65 14.13
C GLU A 144 -13.12 13.82 15.43
N PRO A 145 -12.62 14.39 16.55
CA PRO A 145 -12.26 13.59 17.73
C PRO A 145 -13.42 12.86 18.43
N THR A 146 -14.65 13.35 18.27
CA THR A 146 -15.84 12.86 18.99
C THR A 146 -16.59 11.79 18.22
N THR A 147 -16.86 12.06 16.95
CA THR A 147 -17.63 11.25 16.00
C THR A 147 -16.75 10.26 15.26
N LEU A 148 -15.43 10.50 15.19
CA LEU A 148 -14.46 9.76 14.39
C LEU A 148 -14.74 9.80 12.88
N GLU A 149 -15.61 10.71 12.43
CA GLU A 149 -15.91 10.92 11.03
C GLU A 149 -14.83 11.77 10.34
N PRO A 150 -14.58 11.54 9.04
CA PRO A 150 -13.62 12.31 8.28
C PRO A 150 -14.20 13.69 7.91
N VAL A 151 -13.41 14.74 8.11
CA VAL A 151 -13.73 16.11 7.69
C VAL A 151 -12.71 16.56 6.65
N GLU A 152 -13.17 16.83 5.44
CA GLU A 152 -12.36 17.41 4.38
C GLU A 152 -12.12 18.90 4.66
N TYR A 153 -10.86 19.32 4.70
CA TYR A 153 -10.44 20.71 4.88
C TYR A 153 -9.62 21.25 3.71
N TYR A 154 -9.16 20.39 2.79
CA TYR A 154 -8.41 20.78 1.61
C TYR A 154 -8.57 19.76 0.48
N ASN A 155 -8.80 20.23 -0.74
CA ASN A 155 -8.89 19.39 -1.93
C ASN A 155 -8.43 20.18 -3.16
N ASN A 156 -7.37 19.72 -3.83
CA ASN A 156 -6.84 20.34 -5.04
C ASN A 156 -7.02 19.49 -6.31
N LEU A 157 -7.95 18.53 -6.29
CA LEU A 157 -8.29 17.76 -7.48
C LEU A 157 -8.91 18.70 -8.54
N PRO A 158 -8.43 18.70 -9.79
CA PRO A 158 -8.92 19.61 -10.81
C PRO A 158 -10.37 19.30 -11.18
N TYR A 159 -11.19 20.35 -11.26
CA TYR A 159 -12.61 20.26 -11.63
C TYR A 159 -13.44 19.29 -10.76
N HIS A 160 -13.04 19.07 -9.50
CA HIS A 160 -13.79 18.26 -8.54
C HIS A 160 -15.16 18.85 -8.17
N ARG A 161 -15.42 20.11 -8.53
CA ARG A 161 -16.74 20.74 -8.48
C ARG A 161 -17.22 20.98 -9.91
N PRO A 162 -18.40 20.50 -10.30
CA PRO A 162 -18.99 20.81 -11.59
C PRO A 162 -19.10 22.34 -11.74
N ALA A 163 -18.77 22.88 -12.93
CA ALA A 163 -19.20 24.23 -13.26
C ALA A 163 -20.73 24.25 -13.28
N ALA A 164 -21.36 25.40 -12.98
CA ALA A 164 -22.82 25.52 -12.81
C ALA A 164 -23.66 25.00 -14.00
N ASN A 165 -23.03 24.79 -15.17
CA ASN A 165 -23.67 24.32 -16.40
C ASN A 165 -23.11 22.98 -16.93
N THR A 166 -22.35 22.23 -16.13
CA THR A 166 -21.89 20.89 -16.52
C THR A 166 -22.98 19.86 -16.19
N PRO A 167 -23.40 18.99 -17.13
CA PRO A 167 -24.30 17.88 -16.81
C PRO A 167 -23.71 17.05 -15.67
N SER A 168 -24.52 16.67 -14.68
CA SER A 168 -24.08 15.95 -13.48
C SER A 168 -23.34 14.63 -13.76
N ASN A 169 -23.47 14.10 -14.98
CA ASN A 169 -22.95 12.79 -15.39
C ASN A 169 -21.84 12.88 -16.46
N ALA A 170 -21.30 14.07 -16.74
CA ALA A 170 -20.19 14.19 -17.69
C ALA A 170 -18.88 13.67 -17.05
N PRO A 171 -18.16 12.72 -17.68
CA PRO A 171 -16.89 12.24 -17.14
C PRO A 171 -15.88 13.39 -17.07
N ASN A 172 -15.24 13.58 -15.91
CA ASN A 172 -14.20 14.57 -15.74
C ASN A 172 -12.95 14.13 -16.52
N SER A 173 -12.73 14.72 -17.70
CA SER A 173 -11.60 14.40 -18.57
C SER A 173 -10.23 14.77 -17.98
N SER A 174 -10.21 15.44 -16.82
CA SER A 174 -8.98 15.77 -16.10
C SER A 174 -8.61 14.75 -15.01
N ALA A 175 -9.47 13.77 -14.74
CA ALA A 175 -9.16 12.68 -13.83
C ALA A 175 -8.13 11.71 -14.44
N SER A 176 -7.18 11.26 -13.63
CA SER A 176 -6.24 10.23 -14.04
C SER A 176 -6.89 8.86 -14.13
N GLU A 177 -6.33 7.96 -14.95
CA GLU A 177 -6.83 6.58 -15.02
C GLU A 177 -6.56 5.81 -13.72
N LEU A 178 -5.40 6.06 -13.10
CA LEU A 178 -5.03 5.51 -11.80
C LEU A 178 -4.74 6.64 -10.80
N ALA A 179 -5.31 6.53 -9.59
CA ALA A 179 -4.82 7.27 -8.43
C ALA A 179 -4.06 6.33 -7.48
N ILE A 180 -2.88 6.77 -7.02
CA ILE A 180 -2.13 6.11 -5.96
C ILE A 180 -2.34 6.92 -4.67
N LEU A 181 -3.21 6.43 -3.79
CA LEU A 181 -3.57 7.08 -2.53
C LEU A 181 -2.57 6.69 -1.43
N LEU A 182 -1.99 7.68 -0.74
CA LEU A 182 -1.00 7.46 0.32
C LEU A 182 -1.60 7.82 1.67
N ASP A 183 -1.84 6.80 2.49
CA ASP A 183 -2.32 6.92 3.87
C ASP A 183 -1.51 5.98 4.78
N PRO A 184 -0.55 6.49 5.57
CA PRO A 184 0.33 5.62 6.34
C PRO A 184 -0.41 4.77 7.37
N VAL A 185 -1.58 5.19 7.87
CA VAL A 185 -2.29 4.49 8.94
C VAL A 185 -3.79 4.42 8.68
N ILE A 186 -4.28 3.21 8.37
CA ILE A 186 -5.72 2.92 8.20
C ILE A 186 -6.27 2.35 9.51
N ALA A 187 -6.67 3.23 10.44
CA ALA A 187 -7.16 2.82 11.76
C ALA A 187 -8.67 2.45 11.76
N THR A 188 -9.55 3.44 11.73
CA THR A 188 -11.01 3.21 11.64
C THR A 188 -11.49 3.03 10.20
N GLY A 189 -10.62 3.31 9.22
CA GLY A 189 -10.96 3.25 7.79
C GLY A 189 -11.73 4.44 7.25
N GLY A 190 -12.29 5.31 8.11
CA GLY A 190 -13.14 6.43 7.69
C GLY A 190 -12.46 7.41 6.73
N THR A 191 -11.24 7.87 7.08
CA THR A 191 -10.47 8.79 6.24
C THR A 191 -10.13 8.19 4.87
N CYS A 192 -9.65 6.94 4.86
CA CYS A 192 -9.28 6.24 3.62
C CYS A 192 -10.52 5.98 2.74
N ALA A 193 -11.63 5.53 3.32
CA ALA A 193 -12.90 5.36 2.61
C ALA A 193 -13.39 6.68 1.99
N ALA A 194 -13.43 7.76 2.76
CA ALA A 194 -13.82 9.07 2.22
C ALA A 194 -12.92 9.52 1.06
N ALA A 195 -11.59 9.32 1.16
CA ALA A 195 -10.68 9.64 0.07
C ALA A 195 -10.88 8.76 -1.18
N ILE A 196 -11.15 7.46 -1.01
CA ILE A 196 -11.51 6.55 -2.12
C ILE A 196 -12.77 7.06 -2.82
N GLN A 197 -13.80 7.41 -2.06
CA GLN A 197 -15.05 7.94 -2.59
C GLN A 197 -14.83 9.27 -3.34
N THR A 198 -14.07 10.21 -2.76
CA THR A 198 -13.70 11.47 -3.43
C THR A 198 -12.98 11.21 -4.76
N LEU A 199 -12.08 10.23 -4.84
CA LEU A 199 -11.36 9.90 -6.08
C LEU A 199 -12.28 9.24 -7.11
N LYS A 200 -13.18 8.37 -6.68
CA LYS A 200 -14.22 7.77 -7.53
C LYS A 200 -15.12 8.84 -8.13
N GLU A 201 -15.61 9.78 -7.31
CA GLU A 201 -16.40 10.93 -7.75
C GLU A 201 -15.62 11.88 -8.66
N TRP A 202 -14.31 12.04 -8.41
CA TRP A 202 -13.44 12.81 -9.29
C TRP A 202 -13.34 12.20 -10.68
N GLY A 203 -13.52 10.88 -10.83
CA GLY A 203 -13.62 10.18 -12.10
C GLY A 203 -12.45 9.27 -12.43
N VAL A 204 -11.63 8.90 -11.44
CA VAL A 204 -10.55 7.92 -11.68
C VAL A 204 -11.13 6.55 -12.02
N LYS A 205 -10.41 5.75 -12.81
CA LYS A 205 -10.88 4.40 -13.19
C LYS A 205 -10.55 3.35 -12.13
N ARG A 206 -9.50 3.60 -11.34
CA ARG A 206 -9.05 2.73 -10.25
C ARG A 206 -8.17 3.45 -9.24
N VAL A 207 -8.11 2.91 -8.03
CA VAL A 207 -7.30 3.39 -6.90
C VAL A 207 -6.38 2.27 -6.42
N ILE A 208 -5.11 2.60 -6.19
CA ILE A 208 -4.19 1.77 -5.41
C ILE A 208 -3.92 2.54 -4.11
N VAL A 209 -4.32 1.99 -2.98
CA VAL A 209 -4.00 2.55 -1.66
C VAL A 209 -2.72 1.90 -1.15
N ILE A 210 -1.78 2.71 -0.68
CA ILE A 210 -0.55 2.24 -0.05
C ILE A 210 -0.56 2.71 1.41
N SER A 211 -0.35 1.77 2.33
CA SER A 211 -0.34 2.03 3.77
C SER A 211 0.82 1.33 4.49
N VAL A 212 1.27 1.93 5.59
CA VAL A 212 2.28 1.34 6.47
C VAL A 212 1.62 0.38 7.47
N LEU A 213 0.47 0.74 8.03
CA LEU A 213 -0.24 -0.13 8.98
C LEU A 213 -1.76 0.06 8.86
N GLY A 214 -2.49 -1.05 8.74
CA GLY A 214 -3.94 -1.06 8.87
C GLY A 214 -4.40 -1.84 10.09
N ALA A 215 -5.57 -1.51 10.62
CA ALA A 215 -6.31 -2.39 11.52
C ALA A 215 -7.37 -3.16 10.73
N LEU A 216 -7.65 -4.41 11.08
CA LEU A 216 -8.67 -5.23 10.41
C LEU A 216 -10.00 -4.48 10.18
N PRO A 217 -10.66 -3.87 11.19
CA PRO A 217 -11.93 -3.17 10.96
C PRO A 217 -11.78 -1.97 10.02
N GLY A 218 -10.66 -1.25 10.08
CA GLY A 218 -10.40 -0.11 9.20
C GLY A 218 -10.17 -0.52 7.75
N LEU A 219 -9.43 -1.61 7.54
CA LEU A 219 -9.20 -2.17 6.21
C LEU A 219 -10.49 -2.71 5.60
N GLN A 220 -11.35 -3.37 6.39
CA GLN A 220 -12.66 -3.81 5.93
C GLN A 220 -13.54 -2.64 5.48
N LYS A 221 -13.56 -1.54 6.26
CA LYS A 221 -14.31 -0.32 5.88
C LYS A 221 -13.76 0.30 4.60
N ALA A 222 -12.44 0.53 4.53
CA ALA A 222 -11.83 1.18 3.37
C ALA A 222 -11.95 0.33 2.09
N ALA A 223 -11.69 -0.98 2.17
CA ALA A 223 -11.79 -1.90 1.05
C ALA A 223 -13.22 -2.07 0.54
N GLY A 224 -14.21 -1.90 1.43
CA GLY A 224 -15.64 -1.98 1.13
C GLY A 224 -16.21 -0.77 0.40
N GLU A 225 -15.51 0.37 0.38
CA GLU A 225 -16.01 1.61 -0.22
C GLU A 225 -16.18 1.50 -1.75
N TRP A 226 -15.17 0.95 -2.42
CA TRP A 226 -15.20 0.72 -3.86
C TRP A 226 -14.44 -0.56 -4.24
N PRO A 227 -15.00 -1.74 -3.94
CA PRO A 227 -14.29 -3.02 -4.04
C PRO A 227 -13.81 -3.36 -5.45
N GLU A 228 -14.58 -3.01 -6.48
CA GLU A 228 -14.28 -3.31 -7.88
C GLU A 228 -13.23 -2.39 -8.51
N GLY A 229 -12.94 -1.25 -7.88
CA GLY A 229 -12.00 -0.24 -8.39
C GLY A 229 -10.83 0.06 -7.47
N THR A 230 -10.71 -0.62 -6.33
CA THR A 230 -9.70 -0.31 -5.30
C THR A 230 -8.92 -1.54 -4.88
N GLU A 231 -7.59 -1.43 -4.87
CA GLU A 231 -6.67 -2.37 -4.26
C GLU A 231 -5.93 -1.69 -3.09
N ILE A 232 -5.83 -2.33 -1.94
CA ILE A 232 -5.15 -1.80 -0.75
C ILE A 232 -3.92 -2.65 -0.44
N TRP A 233 -2.76 -2.01 -0.35
CA TRP A 233 -1.48 -2.64 -0.05
C TRP A 233 -0.93 -2.12 1.28
N CYS A 234 -0.73 -3.01 2.24
CA CYS A 234 -0.31 -2.67 3.60
C CYS A 234 0.99 -3.38 3.99
N ALA A 235 1.87 -2.70 4.74
CA ALA A 235 3.07 -3.34 5.27
C ALA A 235 2.75 -4.30 6.43
N GLY A 236 1.71 -4.01 7.21
CA GLY A 236 1.24 -4.88 8.28
C GLY A 236 -0.22 -4.64 8.61
N VAL A 237 -0.79 -5.61 9.32
CA VAL A 237 -2.16 -5.56 9.83
C VAL A 237 -2.16 -5.90 11.30
N ASP A 238 -2.81 -5.05 12.09
CA ASP A 238 -3.11 -5.32 13.50
C ASP A 238 -4.59 -5.68 13.66
N GLU A 239 -4.91 -6.41 14.72
CA GLU A 239 -6.22 -7.02 14.85
C GLU A 239 -7.34 -6.01 15.12
N ASP A 240 -7.05 -4.96 15.88
CA ASP A 240 -8.08 -4.16 16.50
C ASP A 240 -7.59 -2.74 16.81
N ILE A 241 -8.54 -1.89 17.18
CA ILE A 241 -8.37 -0.52 17.63
C ILE A 241 -8.76 -0.39 19.10
N ASN A 242 -8.37 0.70 19.76
CA ASN A 242 -8.87 1.05 21.08
C ASN A 242 -10.08 2.00 20.99
N GLU A 243 -10.66 2.37 22.12
CA GLU A 243 -11.83 3.26 22.24
C GLU A 243 -11.61 4.65 21.62
N LYS A 244 -10.34 5.08 21.46
CA LYS A 244 -9.97 6.34 20.80
C LYS A 244 -9.71 6.17 19.30
N GLY A 245 -10.04 5.01 18.74
CA GLY A 245 -9.82 4.67 17.34
C GLY A 245 -8.34 4.57 16.96
N MET A 246 -7.43 4.26 17.90
CA MET A 246 -6.01 4.04 17.62
C MET A 246 -5.74 2.54 17.49
N ILE A 247 -4.91 2.15 16.52
CA ILE A 247 -4.52 0.74 16.31
C ILE A 247 -3.75 0.20 17.52
N LYS A 248 -4.00 -1.07 17.91
CA LYS A 248 -3.26 -1.78 18.96
C LYS A 248 -2.65 -3.10 18.43
N PRO A 249 -1.37 -3.40 18.68
CA PRO A 249 -0.37 -2.58 19.40
C PRO A 249 0.00 -1.27 18.69
N GLY A 250 -0.22 -1.16 17.38
CA GLY A 250 -0.11 0.08 16.63
C GLY A 250 1.30 0.67 16.56
N LEU A 251 1.36 1.96 16.22
CA LEU A 251 2.59 2.75 16.12
C LEU A 251 2.40 4.22 16.58
N GLY A 252 1.32 4.50 17.32
CA GLY A 252 0.97 5.85 17.77
C GLY A 252 0.49 6.76 16.63
N ASP A 253 0.46 8.08 16.86
CA ASP A 253 0.15 9.06 15.82
C ASP A 253 1.38 9.27 14.91
N VAL A 254 1.31 8.70 13.70
CA VAL A 254 2.40 8.78 12.72
C VAL A 254 2.67 10.21 12.26
N GLY A 255 1.64 11.07 12.19
CA GLY A 255 1.80 12.46 11.78
C GLY A 255 2.61 13.25 12.81
N ASP A 256 2.29 13.07 14.09
CA ASP A 256 3.05 13.71 15.17
C ASP A 256 4.48 13.19 15.27
N ARG A 257 4.69 11.89 15.06
CA ARG A 257 6.04 11.30 15.03
C ARG A 257 6.87 11.79 13.84
N LEU A 258 6.25 12.02 12.68
CA LEU A 258 6.93 12.55 11.49
C LEU A 258 7.29 14.03 11.63
N PHE A 259 6.39 14.84 12.22
CA PHE A 259 6.48 16.30 12.18
C PHE A 259 6.78 16.96 13.52
N LEU A 260 7.05 16.18 14.57
CA LEU A 260 7.34 16.66 15.93
C LEU A 260 6.19 17.54 16.50
N THR A 261 4.94 17.14 16.25
CA THR A 261 3.75 17.89 16.69
C THR A 261 3.01 17.27 17.89
N ILE A 262 3.69 16.40 18.65
CA ILE A 262 3.15 15.76 19.87
C ILE A 262 2.72 16.84 20.88
N GLY A 263 1.51 16.68 21.46
CA GLY A 263 1.00 17.55 22.53
C GLY A 263 -0.08 18.55 22.11
N LYS A 264 -0.82 18.24 21.03
CA LYS A 264 -2.08 18.91 20.70
C LYS A 264 -3.26 18.27 21.41
#